data_AF-A0A2M9P0B8-F1
#
_entry.id   AF-A0A2M9P0B8-F1
#
_cell.length_a   1.000
_cell.length_b   1.000
_cell.length_c   1.000
_cell.angle_alpha   90.00
_cell.angle_beta   90.00
_cell.angle_gamma   90.00
#
_symmetry.space_group_name_H-M   'P 1'
#
loop_
_entity.id
_entity.type
_entity.pdbx_description
1 polymer ?
#
loop_
_entity_poly.entity_id
_entity_poly.type
_entity_poly.pdbx_seq_one_letter_code
_entity_poly.pdbx_strand_id
1 'polypeptide(L)'
;MKYEVKSAFIDKNTKEAYAVGSHFETDSEDRAEFLQKKGFLGSEIDSTVETILDKKASDIIKAISSETSREELESLLKQEIEGKDRVTVKEHIEKLLKGEDDESSEA
;
A
#
# COMPACT_ATOMS: atom_id res chain seq x y z
N MET A 1 -13.67 -1.03 -3.67
CA MET A 1 -12.74 -1.39 -2.59
C MET A 1 -11.52 -2.06 -3.20
N LYS A 2 -10.30 -1.77 -2.71
CA LYS A 2 -9.05 -2.30 -3.27
C LYS A 2 -8.29 -3.07 -2.21
N TYR A 3 -7.64 -4.18 -2.58
CA TYR A 3 -6.98 -5.07 -1.63
C TYR A 3 -5.62 -5.53 -2.17
N GLU A 4 -4.65 -5.69 -1.27
CA GLU A 4 -3.36 -6.27 -1.64
C GLU A 4 -3.50 -7.78 -1.86
N VAL A 5 -2.92 -8.29 -2.94
CA VAL A 5 -2.93 -9.73 -3.22
C VAL A 5 -1.77 -10.40 -2.49
N LYS A 6 -2.07 -11.08 -1.39
CA LYS A 6 -1.08 -11.83 -0.60
C LYS A 6 -0.72 -13.17 -1.24
N SER A 7 -1.64 -13.79 -1.97
CA SER A 7 -1.42 -15.06 -2.64
C SER A 7 -1.98 -15.04 -4.05
N ALA A 8 -1.21 -15.51 -5.03
CA ALA A 8 -1.62 -15.47 -6.42
C ALA A 8 -2.88 -16.32 -6.63
N PHE A 9 -3.87 -15.76 -7.33
CA PHE A 9 -5.13 -16.44 -7.58
C PHE A 9 -5.71 -16.05 -8.93
N ILE A 10 -6.61 -16.88 -9.42
CA ILE A 10 -7.39 -16.59 -10.62
C ILE A 10 -8.81 -16.34 -10.17
N ASP A 11 -9.30 -15.12 -10.38
CA ASP A 11 -10.65 -14.77 -9.98
C ASP A 11 -11.66 -15.48 -10.89
N LYS A 12 -12.64 -16.18 -10.31
CA LYS A 12 -13.63 -16.92 -11.11
C LYS A 12 -14.69 -16.03 -11.78
N ASN A 13 -14.86 -14.80 -11.31
CA ASN A 13 -15.87 -13.87 -11.82
C ASN A 13 -15.29 -13.10 -13.01
N THR A 14 -14.08 -12.53 -12.87
CA THR A 14 -13.42 -11.78 -13.94
C THR A 14 -12.55 -12.65 -14.86
N LYS A 15 -12.17 -13.85 -14.39
CA LYS A 15 -11.19 -14.75 -15.03
C LYS A 15 -9.78 -14.16 -15.14
N GLU A 16 -9.52 -13.08 -14.42
CA GLU A 16 -8.21 -12.46 -14.36
C GLU A 16 -7.30 -13.19 -13.38
N ALA A 17 -6.01 -13.25 -13.72
CA ALA A 17 -4.98 -13.80 -12.87
C ALA A 17 -4.29 -12.67 -12.12
N TYR A 18 -4.33 -12.73 -10.79
CA TYR A 18 -3.69 -11.77 -9.91
C TYR A 18 -2.44 -12.40 -9.31
N ALA A 19 -1.30 -11.74 -9.47
CA ALA A 19 -0.03 -12.17 -8.90
C ALA A 19 0.10 -11.73 -7.44
N VAL A 20 0.96 -12.38 -6.67
CA VAL A 20 1.35 -11.89 -5.34
C VAL A 20 1.94 -10.48 -5.46
N GLY A 21 1.51 -9.57 -4.60
CA GLY A 21 1.89 -8.14 -4.62
C GLY A 21 1.07 -7.29 -5.59
N SER A 22 0.26 -7.89 -6.46
CA SER A 22 -0.70 -7.13 -7.28
C SER A 22 -1.87 -6.61 -6.44
N HIS A 23 -2.77 -5.87 -7.08
CA HIS A 23 -3.91 -5.26 -6.42
C HIS A 23 -5.21 -5.83 -7.01
N PHE A 24 -6.14 -6.19 -6.13
CA PHE A 24 -7.47 -6.64 -6.51
C PHE A 24 -8.50 -5.55 -6.19
N GLU A 25 -9.28 -5.16 -7.20
CA GLU A 25 -10.34 -4.16 -7.05
C GLU A 25 -11.70 -4.82 -7.24
N THR A 26 -12.62 -4.58 -6.31
CA THR A 26 -13.98 -5.11 -6.37
C THR A 26 -14.96 -4.14 -5.71
N ASP A 27 -16.17 -4.08 -6.23
CA ASP A 27 -17.31 -3.41 -5.59
C ASP A 27 -18.14 -4.37 -4.70
N SER A 28 -17.84 -5.67 -4.74
CA SER A 28 -18.51 -6.69 -3.92
C SER A 28 -17.71 -7.02 -2.67
N GLU A 29 -18.18 -6.55 -1.52
CA GLU A 29 -17.64 -6.84 -0.18
C GLU A 29 -17.62 -8.35 0.10
N ASP A 30 -18.70 -9.07 -0.22
CA ASP A 30 -18.83 -10.53 -0.06
C ASP A 30 -17.69 -11.30 -0.75
N ARG A 31 -17.27 -10.83 -1.93
CA ARG A 31 -16.16 -11.44 -2.69
C ARG A 31 -14.81 -11.12 -2.06
N ALA A 32 -14.61 -9.88 -1.62
CA ALA A 32 -13.40 -9.47 -0.92
C ALA A 32 -13.21 -10.28 0.36
N GLU A 33 -14.24 -10.38 1.21
CA GLU A 33 -14.23 -11.16 2.43
C GLU A 33 -13.95 -12.65 2.16
N PHE A 34 -14.56 -13.23 1.12
CA PHE A 34 -14.30 -14.62 0.76
C PHE A 34 -12.83 -14.85 0.42
N LEU A 35 -12.23 -13.96 -0.37
CA LEU A 35 -10.83 -14.06 -0.79
C LEU A 35 -9.87 -13.75 0.37
N GLN A 36 -10.24 -12.83 1.27
CA GLN A 36 -9.50 -12.57 2.53
C GLN A 36 -9.53 -13.80 3.45
N LYS A 37 -10.70 -14.41 3.70
CA LYS A 37 -10.84 -15.62 4.52
C LYS A 37 -10.06 -16.81 3.95
N LYS A 38 -9.90 -16.85 2.63
CA LYS A 38 -9.09 -17.85 1.93
C LYS A 38 -7.58 -17.55 1.97
N GLY A 39 -7.18 -16.35 2.43
CA GLY A 39 -5.78 -15.92 2.48
C GLY A 39 -5.22 -15.43 1.15
N PHE A 40 -6.07 -15.12 0.17
CA PHE A 40 -5.64 -14.55 -1.12
C PHE A 40 -5.43 -13.04 -1.04
N LEU A 41 -6.29 -12.34 -0.29
CA LEU A 41 -6.23 -10.89 -0.13
C LEU A 41 -5.75 -10.50 1.28
N GLY A 42 -5.06 -9.37 1.35
CA GLY A 42 -4.69 -8.66 2.55
C GLY A 42 -5.75 -7.67 3.00
N SER A 43 -5.32 -6.71 3.80
CA SER A 43 -6.15 -5.59 4.26
C SER A 43 -6.62 -4.75 3.07
N GLU A 44 -7.73 -4.03 3.27
CA GLU A 44 -8.18 -3.03 2.30
C GLU A 44 -7.10 -1.95 2.16
N ILE A 45 -6.70 -1.67 0.93
CA ILE A 45 -5.83 -0.56 0.57
C ILE A 45 -6.74 0.64 0.40
N ASP A 46 -6.59 1.61 1.30
CA ASP A 46 -7.30 2.86 1.21
C ASP A 46 -6.91 3.56 -0.10
N SER A 47 -7.86 3.66 -1.05
CA SER A 47 -7.58 4.16 -2.41
C SER A 47 -7.15 5.64 -2.43
N THR A 48 -7.28 6.32 -1.29
CA THR A 48 -6.75 7.66 -1.06
C THR A 48 -5.22 7.70 -1.23
N VAL A 49 -4.53 6.61 -0.87
CA VAL A 49 -3.06 6.46 -0.86
C VAL A 49 -2.47 6.47 -2.28
N GLU A 50 -3.10 5.77 -3.23
CA GLU A 50 -2.66 5.74 -4.64
C GLU A 50 -2.74 7.11 -5.31
N THR A 51 -3.75 7.90 -4.94
CA THR A 51 -3.94 9.24 -5.49
C THR A 51 -2.85 10.20 -5.02
N ILE A 52 -2.21 9.93 -3.86
CA ILE A 52 -1.10 10.73 -3.35
C ILE A 52 0.12 10.54 -4.26
N LEU A 53 0.52 9.29 -4.52
CA LEU A 53 1.71 8.96 -5.33
C LEU A 53 1.58 9.39 -6.80
N ASP A 54 0.36 9.59 -7.30
CA ASP A 54 0.18 10.08 -8.66
C ASP A 54 0.61 11.55 -8.84
N LYS A 55 0.64 12.32 -7.74
CA LYS A 55 1.05 13.74 -7.72
C LYS A 55 2.56 13.90 -7.95
N LYS A 56 3.02 15.16 -7.92
CA LYS A 56 4.45 15.48 -7.99
C LYS A 56 5.13 15.09 -6.67
N ALA A 57 6.42 14.76 -6.74
CA ALA A 57 7.23 14.42 -5.57
C ALA A 57 7.11 15.45 -4.43
N SER A 58 7.10 16.74 -4.76
CA SER A 58 6.95 17.83 -3.78
C SER A 58 5.60 17.83 -3.06
N ASP A 59 4.53 17.47 -3.76
CA ASP A 59 3.18 17.38 -3.18
C ASP A 59 3.01 16.10 -2.37
N ILE A 60 3.64 15.00 -2.81
CA ILE A 60 3.70 13.74 -2.07
C ILE A 60 4.39 13.94 -0.73
N ILE A 61 5.58 14.56 -0.73
CA ILE A 61 6.35 14.84 0.48
C ILE A 61 5.59 15.74 1.46
N LYS A 62 4.73 16.63 0.96
CA LYS A 62 3.86 17.46 1.80
C LYS A 62 2.65 16.71 2.34
N ALA A 63 2.11 15.77 1.56
CA ALA A 63 0.99 14.95 1.97
C ALA A 63 1.41 13.86 2.98
N ILE A 64 2.62 13.33 2.83
CA ILE A 64 3.21 12.34 3.72
C ILE A 64 3.96 13.08 4.85
N SER A 65 3.29 13.24 5.99
CA SER A 65 3.87 13.77 7.23
C SER A 65 4.17 12.65 8.23
N SER A 66 4.88 12.97 9.32
CA SER A 66 5.12 12.06 10.46
C SER A 66 3.85 11.61 11.18
N GLU A 67 2.68 12.17 10.84
CA GLU A 67 1.38 11.74 11.36
C GLU A 67 0.81 10.55 10.55
N THR A 68 1.44 10.22 9.42
CA THR A 68 1.09 9.04 8.62
C THR A 68 1.55 7.80 9.37
N SER A 69 0.66 6.82 9.56
CA SER A 69 1.00 5.61 10.29
C SER A 69 2.06 4.77 9.59
N ARG A 70 2.88 4.05 10.36
CA ARG A 70 3.92 3.15 9.83
C ARG A 70 3.41 2.20 8.73
N GLU A 71 2.26 1.58 8.92
CA GLU A 71 1.66 0.66 7.93
C GLU A 71 1.33 1.35 6.60
N GLU A 72 0.87 2.60 6.67
CA GLU A 72 0.60 3.45 5.51
C GLU A 72 1.89 3.88 4.83
N LEU A 73 2.92 4.24 5.60
CA LEU A 73 4.25 4.58 5.08
C LEU A 73 4.90 3.38 4.37
N GLU A 74 4.82 2.17 4.91
CA GLU A 74 5.32 0.95 4.27
C GLU A 74 4.56 0.65 2.97
N SER A 75 3.24 0.81 2.98
CA SER A 75 2.39 0.65 1.79
C SER A 75 2.74 1.68 0.71
N LEU A 76 2.90 2.95 1.08
CA LEU A 76 3.32 4.05 0.19
C LEU A 76 4.71 3.81 -0.40
N LEU A 77 5.66 3.32 0.41
CA LEU A 77 7.01 3.01 -0.05
C LEU A 77 6.98 1.90 -1.11
N LYS A 78 6.25 0.83 -0.82
CA LYS A 78 6.11 -0.30 -1.74
C LYS A 78 5.45 0.13 -3.06
N GLN A 79 4.37 0.91 -2.99
CA GLN A 79 3.69 1.44 -4.17
C GLN A 79 4.56 2.42 -4.97
N GLU A 80 5.37 3.26 -4.32
CA GLU A 80 6.30 4.13 -5.04
C GLU A 80 7.38 3.30 -5.75
N ILE A 81 7.91 2.24 -5.11
CA ILE A 81 8.88 1.31 -5.72
C ILE A 81 8.30 0.57 -6.93
N GLU A 82 7.07 0.06 -6.82
CA GLU A 82 6.39 -0.65 -7.90
C GLU A 82 5.88 0.29 -9.00
N GLY A 83 5.72 1.58 -8.70
CA GLY A 83 5.20 2.61 -9.58
C GLY A 83 6.28 3.44 -10.27
N LYS A 84 6.49 4.66 -9.77
CA LYS A 84 7.34 5.70 -10.42
C LYS A 84 8.80 5.68 -9.94
N ASP A 85 9.08 4.92 -8.87
CA ASP A 85 10.39 4.68 -8.26
C ASP A 85 11.21 5.96 -7.98
N ARG A 86 10.56 7.05 -7.57
CA ARG A 86 11.24 8.33 -7.36
C ARG A 86 12.07 8.31 -6.08
N VAL A 87 13.38 8.43 -6.26
CA VAL A 87 14.38 8.42 -5.15
C VAL A 87 14.01 9.40 -4.03
N THR A 88 13.64 10.64 -4.36
CA THR A 88 13.33 11.67 -3.34
C THR A 88 12.11 11.32 -2.48
N VAL A 89 11.11 10.64 -3.06
CA VAL A 89 9.91 10.22 -2.32
C VAL A 89 10.25 9.03 -1.42
N LYS A 90 10.98 8.04 -1.96
CA LYS A 90 11.45 6.89 -1.19
C LYS A 90 12.30 7.32 0.01
N GLU A 91 13.30 8.17 -0.20
CA GLU A 91 14.16 8.67 0.88
C GLU A 91 13.36 9.42 1.96
N HIS A 92 12.31 10.15 1.58
CA HIS A 92 11.45 10.86 2.53
C HIS A 92 10.65 9.88 3.38
N ILE A 93 10.01 8.88 2.75
CA ILE A 93 9.22 7.85 3.43
C ILE A 93 10.13 6.99 4.32
N GLU A 94 11.30 6.57 3.83
CA GLU A 94 12.29 5.81 4.60
C GLU A 94 12.82 6.62 5.79
N LYS A 95 13.00 7.94 5.65
CA LYS A 95 13.37 8.81 6.79
C LYS A 95 12.28 8.86 7.85
N LEU A 96 11.02 8.93 7.46
CA LEU A 96 9.90 8.93 8.41
C LEU A 96 9.82 7.59 9.15
N LEU A 97 9.90 6.47 8.41
CA LEU A 97 9.94 5.12 8.97
C LEU A 97 11.11 4.91 9.93
N LYS A 98 12.29 5.43 9.58
CA LYS A 98 13.50 5.31 10.41
C LYS A 98 13.49 6.26 11.60
N GLY A 99 12.82 7.41 11.49
CA GLY A 99 12.67 8.38 12.57
C GLY A 99 11.72 7.92 13.68
N GLU A 100 10.69 7.13 13.36
CA GLU A 100 9.82 6.48 14.35
C GLU A 100 10.56 5.43 15.22
N ASP A 101 11.63 4.83 14.70
CA ASP A 101 12.44 3.85 15.45
C ASP A 101 13.43 4.51 16.45
N ASP A 102 13.66 5.84 16.37
CA ASP A 102 14.63 6.56 17.24
C ASP A 102 14.01 6.99 18.60
N GLU A 103 12.69 6.88 18.80
CA GLU A 103 12.04 7.07 20.12
C GLU A 103 11.84 5.77 20.92
N SER A 104 12.44 4.65 20.52
CA SER A 104 12.36 3.39 21.28
C SER A 104 13.67 2.99 21.99
N SER A 105 14.60 3.92 22.19
CA SER A 105 15.83 3.68 22.96
C SER A 105 16.11 4.74 24.04
N GLU A 106 15.15 4.99 24.93
CA GLU A 106 15.46 5.40 26.31
C GLU A 106 14.55 4.63 27.29
N ALA A 107 15.08 3.53 27.84
CA ALA A 107 14.61 2.91 29.08
C ALA A 107 15.80 2.26 29.81
#